data_AF-A0A060UX56-F1
#
_entry.id   AF-A0A060UX56-F1
#
_cell.length_a   1.000
_cell.length_b   1.000
_cell.length_c   1.000
_cell.angle_alpha   90.00
_cell.angle_beta   90.00
_cell.angle_gamma   90.00
#
_symmetry.space_group_name_H-M   'P 1'
#
loop_
_entity.id
_entity.type
_entity.pdbx_description
1 polymer ?
#
loop_
_entity_poly.entity_id
_entity_poly.type
_entity_poly.pdbx_seq_one_letter_code
_entity_poly.pdbx_strand_id
1 'polypeptide(L)'
;MQTAGIGEPQDTASTDNRGIYHDKAGDYFSVYPVPLETTTAAAKVALQRIGMDYDAVTSRSSGYVVIQGMTTSQDMVTVTLDAVVPTATRVSIHFDYYGRMKLSLLFQHTLAKEVKSR
;
A
#
# COMPACT_ATOMS: atom_id res chain seq x y z
N MET A 1 -22.13 -38.97 -15.99
CA MET A 1 -22.43 -37.63 -15.45
C MET A 1 -21.25 -37.20 -14.60
N GLN A 2 -20.55 -36.12 -14.96
CA GLN A 2 -19.59 -35.44 -14.10
C GLN A 2 -19.68 -33.95 -14.40
N THR A 3 -20.02 -33.19 -13.36
CA THR A 3 -20.25 -31.75 -13.35
C THR A 3 -18.95 -30.99 -13.11
N ALA A 4 -18.75 -29.95 -13.92
CA ALA A 4 -18.14 -28.65 -13.64
C ALA A 4 -16.82 -28.57 -12.85
N GLY A 5 -15.77 -28.10 -13.53
CA GLY A 5 -14.73 -27.25 -12.95
C GLY A 5 -14.69 -25.97 -13.77
N ILE A 6 -15.44 -24.97 -13.33
CA ILE A 6 -15.54 -23.64 -13.96
C ILE A 6 -14.17 -22.99 -13.80
N GLY A 7 -13.49 -22.73 -14.92
CA GLY A 7 -12.25 -21.97 -14.92
C GLY A 7 -12.54 -20.59 -14.35
N GLU A 8 -11.92 -20.25 -13.23
CA GLU A 8 -11.89 -18.88 -12.74
C GLU A 8 -11.30 -17.99 -13.84
N PRO A 9 -11.91 -16.83 -14.14
CA PRO A 9 -11.33 -15.90 -15.08
C PRO A 9 -9.97 -15.44 -14.55
N GLN A 10 -8.92 -15.75 -15.31
CA GLN A 10 -7.59 -15.19 -15.09
C GLN A 10 -7.71 -13.67 -15.08
N ASP A 11 -7.45 -13.10 -13.91
CA ASP A 11 -7.44 -11.66 -13.68
C ASP A 11 -6.37 -11.03 -14.58
N THR A 12 -6.82 -10.45 -15.70
CA THR A 12 -5.97 -9.81 -16.69
C THR A 12 -5.65 -8.39 -16.22
N ALA A 13 -4.80 -8.29 -15.20
CA ALA A 13 -4.14 -7.06 -14.80
C ALA A 13 -2.63 -7.31 -14.62
N SER A 14 -1.95 -7.64 -15.72
CA SER A 14 -0.48 -7.63 -15.77
C SER A 14 0.04 -6.18 -15.82
N THR A 15 -0.16 -5.48 -14.71
CA THR A 15 0.78 -4.44 -14.25
C THR A 15 1.78 -5.19 -13.39
N ASP A 16 3.09 -5.04 -13.61
CA ASP A 16 4.13 -5.82 -12.92
C ASP A 16 4.07 -5.64 -11.39
N ASN A 17 3.25 -6.45 -10.71
CA ASN A 17 3.02 -6.44 -9.27
C ASN A 17 4.12 -7.20 -8.51
N ARG A 18 5.26 -7.51 -9.16
CA ARG A 18 6.36 -8.21 -8.50
C ARG A 18 6.83 -7.43 -7.28
N GLY A 19 6.93 -8.14 -6.16
CA GLY A 19 7.33 -7.55 -4.88
C GLY A 19 6.19 -6.86 -4.12
N ILE A 20 4.96 -6.89 -4.61
CA ILE A 20 3.77 -6.52 -3.83
C ILE A 20 3.05 -7.80 -3.39
N TYR A 21 2.87 -7.93 -2.09
CA TYR A 21 2.21 -9.06 -1.43
C TYR A 21 0.87 -8.60 -0.88
N HIS A 22 -0.05 -9.54 -0.67
CA HIS A 22 -1.27 -9.29 0.08
C HIS A 22 -1.49 -10.40 1.11
N ASP A 23 -2.20 -10.09 2.18
CA ASP A 23 -2.62 -11.09 3.16
C ASP A 23 -4.14 -11.34 3.12
N LYS A 24 -4.61 -12.26 3.97
CA LYS A 24 -6.03 -12.63 4.06
C LYS A 24 -6.91 -11.54 4.68
N ALA A 25 -6.32 -10.55 5.35
CA ALA A 25 -7.04 -9.41 5.90
C ALA A 25 -7.32 -8.36 4.83
N GLY A 26 -6.64 -8.40 3.68
CA GLY A 26 -6.82 -7.42 2.61
C GLY A 26 -5.77 -6.32 2.64
N ASP A 27 -4.74 -6.46 3.46
CA ASP A 27 -3.55 -5.61 3.45
C ASP A 27 -2.69 -5.91 2.24
N TYR A 28 -2.16 -4.86 1.62
CA TYR A 28 -1.18 -4.96 0.54
C TYR A 28 0.11 -4.33 0.99
N PHE A 29 1.22 -5.07 0.87
CA PHE A 29 2.50 -4.61 1.36
C PHE A 29 3.66 -4.88 0.42
N SER A 30 4.70 -4.05 0.54
CA SER A 30 5.98 -4.22 -0.14
C SER A 30 7.12 -3.74 0.77
N VAL A 31 8.35 -4.11 0.45
CA VAL A 31 9.57 -3.66 1.15
C VAL A 31 10.37 -2.77 0.21
N TYR A 32 10.61 -1.54 0.64
CA TYR A 32 11.36 -0.53 -0.09
C TYR A 32 12.77 -0.43 0.49
N PRO A 33 13.84 -0.45 -0.34
CA PRO A 33 15.23 -0.36 0.11
C PRO A 33 15.63 1.09 0.43
N VAL A 34 14.78 1.78 1.20
CA VAL A 34 14.94 3.18 1.59
C VAL A 34 14.55 3.34 3.08
N PRO A 35 15.23 4.22 3.84
CA PRO A 35 14.95 4.43 5.26
C PRO A 35 13.51 4.89 5.55
N LEU A 36 13.07 4.67 6.80
CA LEU A 36 11.71 4.96 7.25
C LEU A 36 11.29 6.42 7.02
N GLU A 37 12.19 7.37 7.29
CA GLU A 37 11.91 8.80 7.14
C GLU A 37 11.61 9.17 5.68
N THR A 38 12.49 8.79 4.76
CA THR A 38 12.32 9.03 3.32
C THR A 38 11.10 8.31 2.78
N THR A 39 10.86 7.07 3.21
CA THR A 39 9.68 6.29 2.80
C THR A 39 8.38 6.92 3.32
N THR A 40 8.39 7.48 4.54
CA THR A 40 7.24 8.19 5.11
C THR A 40 6.89 9.43 4.28
N ALA A 41 7.89 10.23 3.90
CA ALA A 41 7.67 11.39 3.06
C ALA A 41 7.13 11.00 1.67
N ALA A 42 7.70 9.95 1.05
CA ALA A 42 7.22 9.43 -0.23
C ALA A 42 5.80 8.86 -0.14
N ALA A 43 5.45 8.18 0.95
CA ALA A 43 4.12 7.64 1.19
C ALA A 43 3.05 8.75 1.25
N LYS A 44 3.33 9.86 1.94
CA LYS A 44 2.40 11.02 1.96
C LYS A 44 2.13 11.57 0.56
N VAL A 45 3.18 11.73 -0.26
CA VAL A 45 3.02 12.19 -1.65
C VAL A 45 2.25 11.17 -2.48
N ALA A 46 2.54 9.88 -2.32
CA ALA A 46 1.83 8.82 -3.03
C ALA A 46 0.34 8.79 -2.66
N LEU A 47 -0.01 8.97 -1.37
CA LEU A 47 -1.39 9.07 -0.91
C LEU A 47 -2.12 10.27 -1.56
N GLN A 48 -1.49 11.45 -1.58
CA GLN A 48 -2.06 12.63 -2.23
C GLN A 48 -2.32 12.40 -3.72
N ARG A 49 -1.38 11.76 -4.43
CA ARG A 49 -1.50 11.46 -5.87
C ARG A 49 -2.64 10.48 -6.20
N ILE A 50 -3.06 9.64 -5.27
CA ILE A 50 -4.17 8.70 -5.47
C ILE A 50 -5.51 9.24 -4.97
N GLY A 51 -5.59 10.54 -4.67
CA GLY A 51 -6.85 11.20 -4.28
C GLY A 51 -7.15 11.14 -2.78
N MET A 52 -6.13 11.08 -1.93
CA MET A 52 -6.31 11.36 -0.50
C MET A 52 -6.31 12.87 -0.24
N ASP A 53 -7.37 13.32 0.42
CA ASP A 53 -7.57 14.74 0.77
C ASP A 53 -7.08 15.05 2.20
N TYR A 54 -7.05 14.03 3.06
CA TYR A 54 -6.60 14.16 4.44
C TYR A 54 -5.69 13.00 4.82
N ASP A 55 -4.48 13.31 5.28
CA ASP A 55 -3.58 12.35 5.93
C ASP A 55 -3.09 12.90 7.28
N ALA A 56 -3.21 12.07 8.33
CA ALA A 56 -2.68 12.35 9.65
C ALA A 56 -1.71 11.25 10.06
N VAL A 57 -0.54 11.63 10.56
CA VAL A 57 0.35 10.69 11.24
C VAL A 57 -0.24 10.46 12.63
N THR A 58 -0.82 9.28 12.85
CA THR A 58 -1.53 8.97 14.11
C THR A 58 -0.64 8.26 15.13
N SER A 59 0.49 7.69 14.68
CA SER A 59 1.50 7.11 15.56
C SER A 59 2.88 7.17 14.93
N ARG A 60 3.91 7.42 15.74
CA ARG A 60 5.31 7.52 15.29
C ARG A 60 6.29 7.08 16.37
N SER A 61 7.23 6.22 16.01
CA SER A 61 8.41 5.85 16.80
C SER A 61 9.66 5.79 15.91
N SER A 62 10.81 5.38 16.46
CA SER A 62 12.06 5.24 15.71
C SER A 62 12.01 4.13 14.64
N GLY A 63 11.11 3.15 14.77
CA GLY A 63 11.00 2.01 13.85
C GLY A 63 9.63 1.87 13.19
N TYR A 64 8.74 2.84 13.40
CA TYR A 64 7.33 2.69 13.05
C TYR A 64 6.65 4.02 12.75
N VAL A 65 5.78 4.05 11.73
CA VAL A 65 4.88 5.17 11.44
C VAL A 65 3.53 4.63 11.00
N VAL A 66 2.45 5.22 11.52
CA VAL A 66 1.09 5.03 10.97
C VAL A 66 0.60 6.32 10.39
N ILE A 67 0.11 6.24 9.16
CA ILE A 67 -0.63 7.30 8.50
C ILE A 67 -2.07 6.80 8.34
N GLN A 68 -3.02 7.56 8.86
CA GLN A 68 -4.43 7.31 8.60
C GLN A 68 -5.02 8.48 7.85
N GLY A 69 -6.04 8.19 7.04
CA GLY A 69 -6.78 9.24 6.39
C GLY A 69 -7.98 8.72 5.65
N MET A 70 -8.49 9.58 4.77
CA MET A 70 -9.71 9.30 4.02
C MET A 70 -9.55 9.77 2.57
N THR A 71 -10.06 8.97 1.63
CA THR A 71 -10.14 9.36 0.22
C THR A 71 -11.26 10.39 0.01
N THR A 72 -11.26 11.06 -1.15
CA THR A 72 -12.40 11.94 -1.54
C THR A 72 -13.74 11.19 -1.62
N SER A 73 -13.72 9.87 -1.75
CA SER A 73 -14.90 9.00 -1.77
C SER A 73 -15.28 8.47 -0.39
N GLN A 74 -14.68 9.01 0.68
CA GLN A 74 -14.91 8.63 2.08
C GLN A 74 -14.42 7.23 2.47
N ASP A 75 -13.50 6.65 1.68
CA ASP A 75 -12.88 5.37 2.03
C ASP A 75 -11.81 5.62 3.10
N MET A 76 -11.87 4.90 4.22
CA MET A 76 -10.81 4.98 5.22
C MET A 76 -9.59 4.23 4.73
N VAL A 77 -8.40 4.77 5.02
CA VAL A 77 -7.15 4.11 4.70
C VAL A 77 -6.18 4.20 5.86
N THR A 78 -5.50 3.09 6.09
CA THR A 78 -4.41 2.99 7.05
C THR A 78 -3.17 2.53 6.31
N VAL A 79 -2.10 3.31 6.42
CA VAL A 79 -0.77 2.96 5.94
C VAL A 79 0.14 2.76 7.14
N THR A 80 0.76 1.59 7.21
CA THR A 80 1.71 1.23 8.26
C THR A 80 3.09 1.11 7.65
N LEU A 81 4.07 1.83 8.20
CA LEU A 81 5.46 1.79 7.78
C LEU A 81 6.31 1.24 8.93
N ASP A 82 6.96 0.09 8.70
CA ASP A 82 7.83 -0.57 9.66
C ASP A 82 9.28 -0.55 9.14
N ALA A 83 10.22 -0.04 9.95
CA ALA A 83 11.63 -0.17 9.63
C ALA A 83 12.06 -1.64 9.81
N VAL A 84 12.46 -2.29 8.71
CA VAL A 84 12.95 -3.68 8.75
C VAL A 84 14.43 -3.70 9.12
N VAL A 85 15.18 -2.79 8.52
CA VAL A 85 16.59 -2.45 8.81
C VAL A 85 16.78 -0.94 8.58
N PRO A 86 17.89 -0.31 9.02
CA PRO A 86 18.07 1.14 8.87
C PRO A 86 17.90 1.66 7.43
N THR A 87 18.15 0.80 6.42
CA THR A 87 18.09 1.12 5.00
C THR A 87 16.88 0.51 4.28
N ALA A 88 15.91 -0.08 4.98
CA ALA A 88 14.73 -0.65 4.33
C ALA A 88 13.47 -0.57 5.18
N THR A 89 12.36 -0.28 4.53
CA THR A 89 11.05 -0.05 5.16
C THR A 89 9.99 -0.93 4.53
N ARG A 90 9.27 -1.70 5.33
CA ARG A 90 8.05 -2.39 4.91
C ARG A 90 6.89 -1.40 4.97
N VAL A 91 6.10 -1.33 3.91
CA VAL A 91 4.91 -0.46 3.85
C VAL A 91 3.69 -1.31 3.54
N SER A 92 2.75 -1.36 4.49
CA SER A 92 1.42 -1.96 4.34
C SER A 92 0.38 -0.88 4.11
N ILE A 93 -0.60 -1.15 3.27
CA ILE A 93 -1.78 -0.31 3.08
C ILE A 93 -3.05 -1.15 3.15
N HIS A 94 -4.05 -0.61 3.85
CA HIS A 94 -5.37 -1.19 3.99
C HIS A 94 -6.43 -0.13 3.72
N PHE A 95 -7.46 -0.48 2.94
CA PHE A 95 -8.61 0.37 2.67
C PHE A 95 -9.90 -0.27 3.19
N ASP A 96 -10.71 0.49 3.92
CA ASP A 96 -11.98 0.09 4.51
C ASP A 96 -11.90 -1.22 5.33
N TYR A 97 -12.91 -2.08 5.21
CA TYR A 97 -13.00 -3.36 5.94
C TYR A 97 -12.50 -4.57 5.14
N TYR A 98 -12.60 -4.51 3.81
CA TYR A 98 -12.29 -5.65 2.93
C TYR A 98 -10.98 -5.50 2.15
N GLY A 99 -10.28 -4.37 2.29
CA GLY A 99 -9.21 -3.99 1.38
C GLY A 99 -9.74 -3.61 -0.01
N ARG A 100 -9.09 -2.65 -0.66
CA ARG A 100 -9.40 -2.25 -2.05
C ARG A 100 -8.21 -2.52 -2.95
N MET A 101 -8.16 -3.72 -3.54
CA MET A 101 -7.05 -4.19 -4.37
C MET A 101 -6.53 -3.13 -5.34
N LYS A 102 -7.41 -2.52 -6.15
CA LYS A 102 -6.99 -1.56 -7.18
C LYS A 102 -6.33 -0.32 -6.58
N LEU A 103 -6.87 0.23 -5.50
CA LEU A 103 -6.29 1.41 -4.83
C LEU A 103 -5.01 1.05 -4.09
N SER A 104 -4.97 -0.10 -3.44
CA SER A 104 -3.77 -0.62 -2.79
C SER A 104 -2.62 -0.82 -3.76
N LEU A 105 -2.87 -1.44 -4.92
CA LEU A 105 -1.87 -1.60 -5.96
C LEU A 105 -1.45 -0.25 -6.54
N LEU A 106 -2.40 0.64 -6.82
CA LEU A 106 -2.10 1.99 -7.32
C LEU A 106 -1.21 2.77 -6.34
N PHE A 107 -1.49 2.68 -5.04
CA PHE A 107 -0.64 3.25 -4.00
C PHE A 107 0.78 2.70 -4.06
N GLN A 108 0.94 1.37 -4.04
CA GLN A 108 2.27 0.74 -4.02
C GLN A 108 3.08 1.10 -5.29
N HIS A 109 2.44 1.14 -6.46
CA HIS A 109 3.07 1.59 -7.70
C HIS A 109 3.47 3.07 -7.66
N THR A 110 2.63 3.92 -7.08
CA THR A 110 2.92 5.36 -6.94
C THR A 110 4.07 5.58 -5.95
N LEU A 111 4.06 4.88 -4.82
CA LEU A 111 5.13 4.93 -3.83
C LEU A 111 6.46 4.46 -4.43
N ALA A 112 6.47 3.37 -5.20
CA ALA A 112 7.67 2.89 -5.87
C ALA A 112 8.29 3.93 -6.82
N LYS A 113 7.47 4.79 -7.44
CA LYS A 113 7.95 5.92 -8.27
C LYS A 113 8.54 7.04 -7.41
N GLU A 114 7.86 7.42 -6.32
CA GLU A 114 8.29 8.48 -5.41
C GLU A 114 9.56 8.12 -4.61
N VAL A 115 9.78 6.84 -4.35
CA VAL A 115 10.99 6.34 -3.69
C VAL A 115 12.20 6.34 -4.65
N LYS A 116 11.98 6.08 -5.95
CA LYS A 116 13.06 6.06 -6.97
C LYS A 116 13.49 7.43 -7.47
N SER A 117 12.63 8.45 -7.33
CA SER A 117 12.91 9.81 -7.79
C SER A 117 13.73 10.65 -6.78
N ARG A 118 14.10 10.07 -5.64
CA ARG A 118 14.85 10.70 -4.55
C ARG A 118 16.22 10.08 -4.41
#